data_AF-A0A938FZV2-F1
#
_entry.id   AF-A0A938FZV2-F1
#
_cell.length_a   1.000
_cell.length_b   1.000
_cell.length_c   1.000
_cell.angle_alpha   90.00
_cell.angle_beta   90.00
_cell.angle_gamma   90.00
#
_symmetry.space_group_name_H-M   'P 1'
#
loop_
_entity.id
_entity.type
_entity.pdbx_description
1 polymer ?
#
loop_
_entity_poly.entity_id
_entity_poly.type
_entity_poly.pdbx_seq_one_letter_code
_entity_poly.pdbx_strand_id
1 'polypeptide(L)'
;MSWGIQETAGPVSFDVIDHLATLDDLAGAVPTPTAAGVAEFLFGGEGRLRGNTETYYDPTNSFLDQVLRSGRGIPISLSVVMIEVGARLGVPLAGIGLPAHVVVGEFDGGRIDRFFDPFDQGRVLDRAG
;
A
#
# COMPACT_ATOMS: atom_id res chain seq x y z
N MET A 1 -13.91 30.43 37.24
CA MET A 1 -12.99 29.35 36.87
C MET A 1 -13.24 29.03 35.40
N SER A 2 -12.36 29.51 34.51
CA SER A 2 -12.53 29.43 33.05
C SER A 2 -11.63 28.31 32.54
N TRP A 3 -12.23 27.26 31.97
CA TRP A 3 -11.50 26.25 31.22
C TRP A 3 -11.44 26.69 29.75
N GLY A 4 -10.28 27.18 29.33
CA GLY A 4 -10.02 27.47 27.93
C GLY A 4 -9.72 26.16 27.20
N ILE A 5 -10.63 25.73 26.32
CA ILE A 5 -10.29 24.73 25.32
C ILE A 5 -9.55 25.48 24.22
N GLN A 6 -8.23 25.31 24.16
CA GLN A 6 -7.46 25.65 22.97
C GLN A 6 -7.71 24.54 21.94
N GLU A 7 -8.67 24.82 21.06
CA GLU A 7 -8.87 24.07 19.83
C GLU A 7 -7.76 24.47 18.86
N THR A 8 -6.67 23.69 18.82
CA THR A 8 -5.64 23.81 17.78
C THR A 8 -5.45 22.47 17.09
N ALA A 9 -6.39 22.13 16.23
CA ALA A 9 -6.10 21.41 15.01
C ALA A 9 -6.83 22.18 13.89
N GLY A 10 -6.07 22.81 12.99
CA GLY A 10 -6.66 23.37 11.77
C GLY A 10 -7.40 22.27 11.00
N PRO A 11 -8.28 22.62 10.04
CA PRO A 11 -9.02 21.62 9.30
C PRO A 11 -8.03 20.64 8.66
N VAL A 12 -8.10 19.37 9.06
CA VAL A 12 -7.45 18.29 8.34
C VAL A 12 -8.16 18.23 7.00
N SER A 13 -7.65 18.94 6.00
CA SER A 13 -8.22 18.91 4.66
C SER A 13 -7.88 17.56 4.06
N PHE A 14 -8.80 16.61 4.19
CA PHE A 14 -8.78 15.36 3.44
C PHE A 14 -9.21 15.67 2.02
N ASP A 15 -8.26 16.06 1.17
CA ASP A 15 -8.53 16.22 -0.25
C ASP A 15 -8.36 14.87 -0.95
N VAL A 16 -9.49 14.21 -1.23
CA VAL A 16 -9.53 12.94 -1.94
C VAL A 16 -8.85 13.05 -3.30
N ILE A 17 -8.94 14.20 -3.96
CA ILE A 17 -8.40 14.42 -5.31
C ILE A 17 -6.88 14.34 -5.28
N ASP A 18 -6.24 14.96 -4.29
CA ASP A 18 -4.77 14.92 -4.13
C ASP A 18 -4.25 13.50 -3.89
N HIS A 19 -4.99 12.69 -3.10
CA HIS A 19 -4.61 11.31 -2.84
C HIS A 19 -4.78 10.40 -4.06
N LEU A 20 -5.82 10.62 -4.86
CA LEU A 20 -5.98 9.92 -6.14
C LEU A 20 -4.86 10.29 -7.11
N ALA A 21 -4.48 11.58 -7.18
CA ALA A 21 -3.35 12.03 -7.99
C ALA A 21 -2.03 11.38 -7.56
N THR A 22 -1.80 11.20 -6.25
CA THR A 22 -0.61 10.50 -5.75
C THR A 22 -0.53 9.05 -6.25
N LEU A 23 -1.66 8.33 -6.29
CA LEU A 23 -1.70 6.96 -6.82
C LEU A 23 -1.48 6.93 -8.34
N ASP A 24 -1.99 7.92 -9.06
CA ASP A 24 -1.77 8.09 -10.50
C ASP A 24 -0.29 8.38 -10.80
N ASP A 25 0.36 9.24 -10.01
CA ASP A 25 1.79 9.54 -10.10
C ASP A 25 2.65 8.30 -9.82
N LEU A 26 2.29 7.52 -8.78
CA LEU A 26 2.95 6.25 -8.49
C LEU A 26 2.83 5.30 -9.68
N ALA A 27 1.63 5.13 -10.24
CA ALA A 27 1.41 4.29 -11.41
C ALA A 27 2.20 4.77 -12.62
N GLY A 28 2.17 6.06 -12.94
CA GLY A 28 2.91 6.64 -14.06
C GLY A 28 4.43 6.52 -13.96
N ALA A 29 4.95 6.33 -12.74
CA ALA A 29 6.38 6.13 -12.49
C ALA A 29 6.82 4.66 -12.45
N VAL A 30 5.90 3.69 -12.53
CA VAL A 30 6.25 2.25 -12.59
C VAL A 30 6.97 1.96 -13.92
N PRO A 31 8.23 1.47 -13.90
CA PRO A 31 8.98 1.23 -15.13
C PRO A 31 8.44 0.08 -15.97
N THR A 32 7.90 -0.95 -15.31
CA THR A 32 7.44 -2.18 -15.95
C THR A 32 6.02 -2.50 -15.43
N PRO A 33 4.96 -2.34 -16.25
CA PRO A 33 3.58 -2.54 -15.82
C PRO A 33 3.22 -4.04 -15.77
N THR A 34 3.84 -4.76 -14.85
CA THR A 34 3.55 -6.17 -14.51
C THR A 34 3.43 -6.30 -13.00
N ALA A 35 2.85 -7.40 -12.48
CA ALA A 35 2.72 -7.59 -11.04
C ALA A 35 4.07 -7.50 -10.31
N ALA A 36 5.10 -8.14 -10.87
CA ALA A 36 6.46 -8.09 -10.34
C ALA A 36 7.10 -6.70 -10.48
N GLY A 37 6.86 -5.99 -11.59
CA GLY A 37 7.38 -4.63 -11.77
C GLY A 37 6.75 -3.62 -10.81
N VAL A 38 5.45 -3.76 -10.54
CA VAL A 38 4.75 -2.98 -9.51
C VAL A 38 5.29 -3.30 -8.12
N ALA A 39 5.45 -4.59 -7.78
CA ALA A 39 6.00 -5.01 -6.48
C ALA A 39 7.42 -4.46 -6.26
N GLU A 40 8.31 -4.61 -7.24
CA GLU A 40 9.69 -4.13 -7.17
C GLU A 40 9.74 -2.61 -7.01
N PHE A 41 8.98 -1.88 -7.82
CA PHE A 41 8.94 -0.41 -7.76
C PHE A 41 8.42 0.11 -6.42
N LEU A 42 7.39 -0.52 -5.87
CA LEU A 42 6.80 -0.09 -4.60
C LEU A 42 7.63 -0.55 -3.40
N PHE A 43 8.16 -1.77 -3.39
CA PHE A 43 8.65 -2.43 -2.18
C PHE A 43 10.07 -3.00 -2.26
N GLY A 44 10.64 -3.17 -3.47
CA GLY A 44 12.00 -3.66 -3.69
C GLY A 44 13.06 -2.71 -3.13
N GLY A 45 14.36 -3.04 -3.21
CA GLY A 45 15.45 -2.42 -2.42
C GLY A 45 15.38 -0.90 -2.15
N GLU A 46 15.12 -0.08 -3.18
CA GLU A 46 14.93 1.40 -3.11
C GLU A 46 13.48 1.86 -3.32
N GLY A 47 12.53 0.93 -3.31
CA GLY A 47 11.11 1.18 -3.44
C GLY A 47 10.53 2.16 -2.42
N ARG A 48 9.36 2.69 -2.75
CA ARG A 48 8.75 3.86 -2.11
C ARG A 48 8.04 3.57 -0.78
N LEU A 49 7.71 2.31 -0.53
CA LEU A 49 6.88 1.87 0.58
C LEU A 49 7.56 0.72 1.34
N ARG A 50 7.38 0.69 2.66
CA ARG A 50 7.90 -0.38 3.54
C ARG A 50 6.93 -0.72 4.65
N GLY A 51 6.97 -1.98 5.11
CA GLY A 51 6.33 -2.40 6.33
C GLY A 51 6.87 -1.65 7.55
N ASN A 52 5.99 -1.18 8.42
CA ASN A 52 6.40 -0.57 9.69
C ASN A 52 6.40 -1.61 10.81
N THR A 53 7.59 -2.16 11.11
CA THR A 53 7.78 -3.10 12.22
C THR A 53 8.09 -2.41 13.54
N GLU A 54 8.60 -1.16 13.50
CA GLU A 54 9.00 -0.38 14.67
C GLU A 54 7.78 0.08 15.48
N THR A 55 6.77 0.62 14.80
CA THR A 55 5.55 1.14 15.42
C THR A 55 4.30 0.54 14.79
N TYR A 56 4.27 -0.79 14.63
CA TYR A 56 3.22 -1.53 13.91
C TYR A 56 1.78 -1.10 14.28
N TYR A 57 1.49 -0.95 15.57
CA TYR A 57 0.16 -0.62 16.08
C TYR A 57 -0.18 0.88 16.05
N ASP A 58 0.69 1.73 15.51
CA ASP A 58 0.35 3.13 15.28
C ASP A 58 -0.78 3.22 14.24
N PRO A 59 -1.93 3.84 14.56
CA PRO A 59 -3.07 3.92 13.65
C PRO A 59 -2.74 4.64 12.34
N THR A 60 -1.73 5.50 12.31
CA THR A 60 -1.31 6.19 11.08
C THR A 60 -0.83 5.23 9.99
N ASN A 61 -0.32 4.05 10.34
CA ASN A 61 0.03 3.00 9.37
C ASN A 61 -1.21 2.42 8.64
N SER A 62 -2.41 2.71 9.13
CA SER A 62 -3.69 2.29 8.53
C SER A 62 -4.40 3.39 7.74
N PHE A 63 -3.96 4.64 7.84
CA PHE A 63 -4.54 5.77 7.12
C PHE A 63 -3.81 5.98 5.80
N LEU A 64 -4.48 5.76 4.67
CA LEU A 64 -3.84 5.69 3.37
C LEU A 64 -3.12 6.99 3.00
N ASP A 65 -3.65 8.15 3.37
CA ASP A 65 -3.01 9.46 3.22
C ASP A 65 -1.68 9.54 3.97
N GLN A 66 -1.61 9.01 5.20
CA GLN A 66 -0.39 8.97 5.99
C GLN A 66 0.59 7.91 5.47
N VAL A 67 0.09 6.78 4.98
CA VAL A 67 0.92 5.73 4.37
C VAL A 67 1.62 6.26 3.12
N LEU A 68 0.87 6.93 2.23
CA LEU A 68 1.43 7.52 1.01
C LEU A 68 2.45 8.63 1.32
N ARG A 69 2.24 9.41 2.40
CA ARG A 69 3.16 10.47 2.82
C ARG A 69 4.41 9.96 3.53
N SER A 70 4.26 8.99 4.43
CA SER A 70 5.35 8.47 5.26
C SER A 70 6.16 7.38 4.58
N GLY A 71 5.61 6.74 3.54
CA GLY A 71 6.19 5.56 2.93
C GLY A 71 6.08 4.30 3.80
N ARG A 72 5.30 4.34 4.89
CA ARG A 72 5.24 3.26 5.90
C ARG A 72 3.81 2.83 6.17
N GLY A 73 3.58 1.52 6.28
CA GLY A 73 2.23 0.98 6.50
C GLY A 73 2.20 -0.43 7.10
N ILE A 74 0.98 -0.90 7.39
CA ILE A 74 0.68 -2.29 7.78
C ILE A 74 0.33 -3.15 6.55
N PRO A 75 0.29 -4.50 6.66
CA PRO A 75 0.12 -5.39 5.52
C PRO A 75 -1.09 -5.06 4.64
N ILE A 76 -2.25 -4.76 5.24
CA ILE A 76 -3.46 -4.44 4.49
C ILE A 76 -3.34 -3.11 3.74
N SER A 77 -2.80 -2.06 4.36
CA SER A 77 -2.65 -0.74 3.73
C SER A 77 -1.71 -0.80 2.53
N LEU A 78 -0.57 -1.48 2.69
CA LEU A 78 0.41 -1.64 1.62
C LEU A 78 -0.16 -2.48 0.46
N SER A 79 -0.94 -3.52 0.79
CA SER A 79 -1.65 -4.32 -0.22
C SER A 79 -2.65 -3.48 -1.01
N VAL A 80 -3.40 -2.59 -0.36
CA VAL A 80 -4.32 -1.67 -1.03
C VAL A 80 -3.58 -0.76 -2.00
N VAL A 81 -2.45 -0.17 -1.60
CA VAL A 81 -1.66 0.68 -2.52
C VAL A 81 -1.20 -0.11 -3.74
N MET A 82 -0.70 -1.34 -3.55
CA MET A 82 -0.26 -2.20 -4.66
C MET A 82 -1.40 -2.52 -5.63
N ILE A 83 -2.58 -2.89 -5.11
CA ILE A 83 -3.76 -3.20 -5.91
C ILE A 83 -4.22 -1.97 -6.70
N GLU A 84 -4.25 -0.80 -6.07
CA GLU A 84 -4.68 0.46 -6.70
C GLU A 84 -3.71 0.95 -7.78
N VAL A 85 -2.40 0.77 -7.58
CA VAL A 85 -1.38 1.05 -8.59
C VAL A 85 -1.49 0.04 -9.75
N GLY A 86 -1.67 -1.24 -9.44
CA GLY A 86 -1.89 -2.28 -10.45
C GLY A 86 -3.12 -2.01 -11.31
N ALA A 87 -4.24 -1.64 -10.69
CA ALA A 87 -5.49 -1.32 -11.38
C ALA A 87 -5.30 -0.18 -12.40
N ARG A 88 -4.56 0.89 -12.03
CA ARG A 88 -4.23 2.01 -12.92
C ARG A 88 -3.37 1.61 -14.12
N LEU A 89 -2.58 0.55 -13.97
CA LEU A 89 -1.72 0.00 -15.03
C LEU A 89 -2.38 -1.14 -15.81
N GLY A 90 -3.63 -1.50 -15.49
CA GLY A 90 -4.29 -2.67 -16.08
C GLY A 90 -3.68 -4.01 -15.65
N VAL A 91 -2.93 -4.03 -14.55
CA VAL A 91 -2.36 -5.24 -13.94
C VAL A 91 -3.37 -5.79 -12.92
N PRO A 92 -4.01 -6.93 -13.19
CA PRO A 92 -5.04 -7.49 -12.32
C PRO A 92 -4.43 -8.09 -11.05
N LEU A 93 -4.61 -7.39 -9.93
CA LEU A 93 -4.13 -7.79 -8.61
C LEU A 93 -5.28 -7.92 -7.61
N ALA A 94 -5.19 -8.87 -6.68
CA ALA A 94 -6.20 -9.09 -5.65
C ALA A 94 -5.57 -9.31 -4.27
N GLY A 95 -6.19 -8.75 -3.24
CA GLY A 95 -5.79 -9.02 -1.85
C GLY A 95 -6.24 -10.39 -1.39
N ILE A 96 -5.35 -11.13 -0.74
CA ILE A 96 -5.59 -12.46 -0.17
C ILE A 96 -5.39 -12.36 1.34
N GLY A 97 -6.48 -12.57 2.08
CA GLY A 97 -6.44 -12.59 3.53
C GLY A 97 -5.79 -13.87 4.06
N LEU A 98 -4.78 -13.72 4.90
CA LEU A 98 -4.17 -14.78 5.69
C LEU A 98 -4.43 -14.52 7.18
N PRO A 99 -4.31 -15.53 8.06
CA PRO A 99 -4.37 -15.30 9.49
C PRO A 99 -3.34 -14.24 9.91
N ALA A 100 -3.83 -13.12 10.45
CA ALA A 100 -3.03 -11.97 10.87
C ALA A 100 -2.16 -11.30 9.79
N HIS A 101 -2.39 -11.55 8.49
CA HIS A 101 -1.59 -10.97 7.40
C HIS A 101 -2.39 -10.80 6.10
N VAL A 102 -1.88 -10.02 5.15
CA VAL A 102 -2.47 -9.86 3.82
C VAL A 102 -1.35 -9.89 2.78
N VAL A 103 -1.55 -10.66 1.72
CA VAL A 103 -0.67 -10.72 0.55
C VAL A 103 -1.44 -10.33 -0.71
N VAL A 104 -0.74 -10.02 -1.79
CA VAL A 104 -1.34 -9.65 -3.08
C VAL A 104 -1.09 -10.75 -4.10
N GLY A 105 -2.15 -11.28 -4.68
CA GLY A 105 -2.09 -12.27 -5.75
C GLY A 105 -2.21 -11.63 -7.13
N GLU A 106 -1.44 -12.13 -8.10
CA GLU A 106 -1.63 -11.84 -9.53
C GLU A 106 -2.76 -12.70 -10.07
N PHE A 107 -3.80 -12.06 -10.63
CA PHE A 107 -4.97 -12.75 -11.17
C PHE A 107 -4.85 -12.93 -12.69
N ASP A 108 -4.58 -14.15 -13.13
CA ASP A 108 -4.49 -14.52 -14.55
C ASP A 108 -5.59 -15.52 -14.91
N GLY A 109 -6.54 -15.09 -15.75
CA GLY A 109 -7.54 -15.98 -16.35
C GLY A 109 -8.38 -16.81 -15.37
N GLY A 110 -8.59 -16.34 -14.13
CA GLY A 110 -9.34 -17.07 -13.09
C GLY A 110 -8.46 -17.82 -12.08
N ARG A 111 -7.14 -17.72 -12.16
CA ARG A 111 -6.20 -18.39 -11.26
C ARG A 111 -5.22 -17.39 -10.65
N ILE A 112 -4.85 -17.66 -9.40
CA ILE A 112 -3.77 -16.98 -8.70
C ILE A 112 -2.71 -18.02 -8.36
N ASP A 113 -1.49 -17.79 -8.88
CA ASP A 113 -0.33 -18.67 -8.69
C ASP A 113 0.91 -17.97 -8.17
N ARG A 114 0.89 -16.64 -8.22
CA ARG A 114 1.98 -15.82 -7.74
C ARG A 114 1.41 -14.85 -6.73
N PHE A 115 2.08 -14.80 -5.59
CA PHE A 115 1.74 -13.91 -4.51
C PHE A 115 2.93 -13.00 -4.22
N PHE A 116 2.64 -11.83 -3.71
CA PHE A 116 3.60 -10.82 -3.29
C PHE A 116 3.25 -10.45 -1.86
N ASP A 117 4.24 -10.26 -1.01
CA ASP A 117 4.07 -9.73 0.34
C ASP A 117 4.49 -8.25 0.38
N PRO A 118 3.54 -7.30 0.31
CA PRO A 118 3.86 -5.87 0.36
C PRO A 118 4.55 -5.43 1.66
N PHE A 119 4.30 -6.15 2.76
CA PHE A 119 4.90 -5.83 4.05
C PHE A 119 6.35 -6.32 4.12
N ASP A 120 6.62 -7.52 3.57
CA ASP A 120 7.96 -8.11 3.45
C ASP A 120 8.63 -7.73 2.11
N GLN A 121 8.75 -6.42 1.85
CA GLN A 121 9.51 -5.86 0.72
C GLN A 121 9.08 -6.34 -0.68
N GLY A 122 7.80 -6.72 -0.86
CA GLY A 122 7.29 -7.22 -2.13
C GLY A 122 7.75 -8.64 -2.44
N ARG A 123 8.23 -9.40 -1.43
CA ARG A 123 8.72 -10.76 -1.57
C ARG A 123 7.72 -11.62 -2.34
N VAL A 124 8.22 -12.33 -3.34
CA VAL A 124 7.44 -13.30 -4.11
C VAL A 124 7.25 -14.57 -3.30
N LEU A 125 6.01 -15.02 -3.19
CA LEU A 125 5.62 -16.26 -2.55
C LEU A 125 4.92 -17.17 -3.57
N ASP A 126 4.97 -18.47 -3.31
CA ASP A 126 4.18 -19.46 -4.01
C ASP A 126 3.16 -20.10 -3.06
N ARG A 127 2.46 -21.15 -3.51
CA ARG A 127 1.46 -21.84 -2.68
C ARG A 127 2.06 -22.62 -1.50
N ALA A 128 3.36 -22.88 -1.50
CA ALA A 128 4.06 -23.55 -0.40
C ALA A 128 4.55 -22.56 0.66
N GLY A 129 4.65 -21.27 0.33
CA GLY A 129 5.08 -20.20 1.24
C GLY A 129 6.45 -19.67 0.91
#